data_AF-A0A2M9P3S0-F1
#
_entry.id   AF-A0A2M9P3S0-F1
#
_cell.length_a   1.000
_cell.length_b   1.000
_cell.length_c   1.000
_cell.angle_alpha   90.00
_cell.angle_beta   90.00
_cell.angle_gamma   90.00
#
_symmetry.space_group_name_H-M   'P 1'
#
loop_
_entity.id
_entity.type
_entity.pdbx_description
1 polymer ?
#
loop_
_entity_poly.entity_id
_entity_poly.type
_entity_poly.pdbx_seq_one_letter_code
_entity_poly.pdbx_strand_id
1 'polypeptide(L)'
;NVLLAAAILSSLYPYWVIINQFTIPAVLEEEADILPLFIVSTILLRKIFVNGKTTQYIESAIVLLLFLDLILDAMASNTLYDALIIGTVSLAAMLIGFMMKYKSYFIAGTGTILFNIYSNTTSMWSEMPWWLYLIIGGVLLIGIASFFEWKKQKDNRTSKEVLEKNKQRIKNWFNRWN
;
A
#
# COMPACT_ATOMS: atom_id res chain seq x y z
N ASN A 1 12.67 12.60 23.06
CA ASN A 1 11.54 12.54 22.10
C ASN A 1 11.50 13.73 21.15
N VAL A 2 11.48 14.97 21.66
CA VAL A 2 11.41 16.18 20.79
C VAL A 2 12.62 16.33 19.85
N LEU A 3 13.85 16.10 20.33
CA LEU A 3 15.06 16.13 19.49
C LEU A 3 15.05 15.10 18.35
N LEU A 4 14.47 13.91 18.61
CA LEU A 4 14.36 12.85 17.62
C LEU A 4 13.30 13.19 16.56
N ALA A 5 12.20 13.83 16.98
CA ALA A 5 11.18 14.35 16.07
C ALA A 5 11.73 15.45 15.16
N ALA A 6 12.48 16.39 15.75
CA ALA A 6 13.16 17.44 15.00
C ALA A 6 14.14 16.84 13.98
N ALA A 7 14.97 15.88 14.38
CA ALA A 7 15.90 15.22 13.46
C ALA A 7 15.19 14.52 12.28
N ILE A 8 14.08 13.82 12.54
CA ILE A 8 13.28 13.16 11.50
C ILE A 8 12.66 14.19 10.54
N LEU A 9 12.10 15.28 11.06
CA LEU A 9 11.55 16.35 10.21
C LEU A 9 12.66 17.06 9.41
N SER A 10 13.80 17.34 10.04
CA SER A 10 14.96 17.95 9.39
C SER A 10 15.54 17.08 8.28
N SER A 11 15.34 15.76 8.30
CA SER A 11 15.77 14.87 7.21
C SER A 11 15.00 15.06 5.90
N LEU A 12 13.83 15.72 5.92
CA LEU A 12 13.14 16.11 4.68
C LEU A 12 13.91 17.19 3.93
N TYR A 13 14.55 18.12 4.62
CA TYR A 13 15.28 19.21 3.98
C TYR A 13 16.40 18.74 3.02
N PRO A 14 17.35 17.88 3.42
CA PRO A 14 18.36 17.39 2.49
C PRO A 14 17.75 16.56 1.36
N TYR A 15 16.63 15.87 1.58
CA TYR A 15 15.91 15.19 0.52
C TYR A 15 15.45 16.17 -0.58
N TRP A 16 14.80 17.26 -0.19
CA TRP A 16 14.35 18.31 -1.12
C TRP A 16 15.52 19.00 -1.84
N VAL A 17 16.62 19.23 -1.14
CA VAL A 17 17.82 19.82 -1.76
C VAL A 17 18.39 18.89 -2.84
N ILE A 18 18.39 17.59 -2.61
CA ILE A 18 18.89 16.59 -3.56
C ILE A 18 17.93 16.44 -4.74
N ILE A 19 16.63 16.31 -4.49
CA ILE A 19 15.65 16.06 -5.56
C ILE A 19 15.61 17.21 -6.57
N ASN A 20 15.73 18.46 -6.09
CA ASN A 20 15.76 19.66 -6.93
C ASN A 20 17.00 19.77 -7.84
N GLN A 21 18.01 18.92 -7.66
CA GLN A 21 19.16 18.84 -8.58
C GLN A 21 18.86 17.97 -9.81
N PHE A 22 17.77 17.19 -9.79
CA PHE A 22 17.39 16.29 -10.86
C PHE A 22 16.14 16.80 -11.58
N THR A 23 16.08 16.59 -12.90
CA THR A 23 14.86 16.82 -13.67
C THR A 23 13.97 15.58 -13.56
N ILE A 24 12.97 15.64 -12.67
CA ILE A 24 12.00 14.55 -12.50
C ILE A 24 10.99 14.61 -13.65
N PRO A 25 10.62 13.48 -14.27
CA PRO A 25 9.51 13.43 -15.21
C PRO A 25 8.20 13.87 -14.52
N ALA A 26 7.34 14.61 -15.23
CA ALA A 26 6.07 15.10 -14.68
C ALA A 26 5.16 13.99 -14.09
N VAL A 27 5.26 12.76 -14.63
CA VAL A 27 4.54 11.55 -14.19
C VAL A 27 5.05 11.02 -12.82
N LEU A 28 6.13 11.57 -12.27
CA LEU A 28 6.73 11.13 -11.01
C LEU A 28 6.95 12.28 -10.02
N GLU A 29 6.53 13.49 -10.38
CA GLU A 29 6.79 14.70 -9.59
C GLU A 29 6.03 14.64 -8.27
N GLU A 30 4.73 14.31 -8.30
CA GLU A 30 3.90 14.19 -7.11
C GLU A 30 4.27 13.00 -6.22
N GLU A 31 4.65 11.85 -6.79
CA GLU A 31 5.12 10.72 -5.98
C GLU A 31 6.46 10.99 -5.31
N ALA A 32 7.36 11.73 -5.97
CA ALA A 32 8.61 12.17 -5.35
C ALA A 32 8.33 13.04 -4.12
N ASP A 33 7.27 13.84 -4.15
CA ASP A 33 6.93 14.74 -3.06
C ASP A 33 6.20 14.01 -1.91
N ILE A 34 5.28 13.10 -2.25
CA ILE A 34 4.38 12.44 -1.28
C ILE A 34 5.01 11.20 -0.62
N LEU A 35 5.83 10.40 -1.31
CA LEU A 35 6.43 9.18 -0.74
C LEU A 35 7.36 9.43 0.47
N PRO A 36 8.23 10.45 0.48
CA PRO A 36 9.04 10.79 1.66
C PRO A 36 8.16 11.21 2.85
N LEU A 37 7.07 11.93 2.59
CA LEU A 37 6.12 12.34 3.62
C LEU A 37 5.44 11.12 4.25
N PHE A 38 5.09 10.10 3.45
CA PHE A 38 4.62 8.81 3.96
C PHE A 38 5.62 8.18 4.93
N ILE A 39 6.88 8.06 4.52
CA ILE A 39 7.94 7.43 5.33
C ILE A 39 8.15 8.19 6.63
N VAL A 40 8.30 9.52 6.54
CA VAL A 40 8.55 10.38 7.69
C VAL A 40 7.37 10.38 8.65
N SER A 41 6.15 10.52 8.16
CA SER A 41 4.92 10.46 8.97
C SER A 41 4.81 9.12 9.71
N THR A 42 5.08 8.00 9.01
CA THR A 42 5.07 6.66 9.61
C THR A 42 6.05 6.55 10.77
N ILE A 43 7.30 6.97 10.56
CA ILE A 43 8.36 6.86 11.56
C ILE A 43 8.05 7.75 12.75
N LEU A 44 7.59 8.98 12.51
CA LEU A 44 7.35 9.97 13.54
C LEU A 44 6.19 9.55 14.45
N LEU A 45 5.06 9.11 13.88
CA LEU A 45 3.89 8.69 14.65
C LEU A 45 4.13 7.40 15.44
N ARG A 46 4.95 6.48 14.94
CA ARG A 46 5.18 5.19 15.61
C ARG A 46 6.33 5.18 16.60
N LYS A 47 7.39 5.96 16.35
CA LYS A 47 8.61 5.94 17.16
C LYS A 47 8.59 6.98 18.27
N ILE A 48 7.82 8.06 18.11
CA ILE A 48 7.84 9.21 19.02
C ILE A 48 6.52 9.37 19.77
N PHE A 49 5.38 9.18 19.11
CA PHE A 49 4.08 9.29 19.77
C PHE A 49 3.68 7.97 20.44
N VAL A 50 3.15 8.08 21.67
CA VAL A 50 2.74 6.94 22.49
C VAL A 50 1.62 6.17 21.77
N ASN A 51 1.68 4.84 21.84
CA ASN A 51 0.67 3.90 21.28
C ASN A 51 -0.70 4.04 21.98
N GLY A 52 -1.38 5.15 21.75
CA GLY A 52 -2.75 5.42 22.19
C GLY A 52 -3.73 5.36 21.02
N LYS A 53 -5.02 5.16 21.33
CA LYS A 53 -6.11 5.17 20.34
C LYS A 53 -6.11 6.45 19.50
N THR A 54 -5.84 7.60 20.12
CA THR A 54 -5.79 8.91 19.45
C THR A 54 -4.69 9.00 18.40
N THR A 55 -3.48 8.53 18.70
CA THR A 55 -2.36 8.49 17.73
C THR A 55 -2.71 7.63 16.51
N GLN A 56 -3.43 6.53 16.71
CA GLN A 56 -3.87 5.66 15.62
C GLN A 56 -4.93 6.31 14.72
N TYR A 57 -5.84 7.10 15.29
CA TYR A 57 -6.81 7.87 14.48
C TYR A 57 -6.11 8.97 13.67
N ILE A 58 -5.15 9.68 14.28
CA ILE A 58 -4.34 10.70 13.59
C ILE A 58 -3.53 10.08 12.46
N GLU A 59 -2.86 8.94 12.70
CA GLU A 59 -2.14 8.20 11.66
C GLU A 59 -3.07 7.80 10.52
N SER A 60 -4.27 7.30 10.85
CA SER A 60 -5.26 6.95 9.84
C SER A 60 -5.71 8.14 9.01
N ALA A 61 -5.92 9.30 9.64
CA ALA A 61 -6.29 10.52 8.95
C ALA A 61 -5.18 11.00 8.01
N ILE A 62 -3.92 11.06 8.49
CA ILE A 62 -2.78 11.50 7.68
C ILE A 62 -2.57 10.56 6.49
N VAL A 63 -2.54 9.24 6.73
CA VAL A 63 -2.37 8.24 5.66
C VAL A 63 -3.49 8.36 4.63
N LEU A 64 -4.74 8.54 5.07
CA LEU A 64 -5.87 8.70 4.17
C LEU A 64 -5.74 9.98 3.33
N LEU A 65 -5.35 11.10 3.94
CA LEU A 65 -5.15 12.37 3.22
C LEU A 65 -4.04 12.24 2.16
N LEU A 66 -2.91 11.64 2.49
CA LEU A 66 -1.82 11.43 1.53
C LEU A 66 -2.25 10.51 0.37
N PHE A 67 -3.03 9.47 0.65
CA PHE A 67 -3.60 8.62 -0.41
C PHE A 67 -4.65 9.34 -1.25
N LEU A 68 -5.42 10.25 -0.65
CA LEU A 68 -6.41 11.04 -1.35
C LEU A 68 -5.72 12.01 -2.31
N ASP A 69 -4.61 12.61 -1.90
CA ASP A 69 -3.79 13.50 -2.71
C ASP A 69 -3.28 12.77 -3.97
N LEU A 70 -2.67 11.60 -3.78
CA LEU A 70 -2.24 10.73 -4.89
C LEU A 70 -3.40 10.38 -5.83
N ILE A 71 -4.60 10.09 -5.29
CA ILE A 71 -5.77 9.80 -6.13
C ILE A 71 -6.17 11.01 -6.97
N LEU A 72 -6.18 12.21 -6.39
CA LEU A 72 -6.57 13.42 -7.10
C LEU A 72 -5.60 13.74 -8.23
N ASP A 73 -4.30 13.57 -8.00
CA ASP A 73 -3.28 13.74 -9.04
C ASP A 73 -3.46 12.73 -10.18
N ALA A 74 -3.62 11.43 -9.88
CA ALA A 74 -3.90 10.39 -10.88
C ALA A 74 -5.10 10.73 -11.77
N MET A 75 -6.15 11.27 -11.16
CA MET A 75 -7.38 11.62 -11.85
C MET A 75 -7.18 12.85 -12.75
N ALA A 76 -6.30 13.77 -12.37
CA ALA A 76 -6.00 14.96 -13.14
C ALA A 76 -5.14 14.65 -14.38
N SER A 77 -4.14 13.79 -14.23
CA SER A 77 -3.26 13.39 -15.33
C SER A 77 -3.94 12.43 -16.32
N ASN A 78 -4.83 11.57 -15.82
CA ASN A 78 -5.59 10.57 -16.55
C ASN A 78 -4.72 9.69 -17.47
N THR A 79 -3.50 9.36 -17.03
CA THR A 79 -2.59 8.50 -17.78
C THR A 79 -2.56 7.08 -17.23
N LEU A 80 -2.31 6.10 -18.12
CA LEU A 80 -2.07 4.71 -17.73
C LEU A 80 -0.90 4.57 -16.75
N TYR A 81 0.12 5.43 -16.88
CA TYR A 81 1.33 5.36 -16.06
C TYR A 81 1.06 5.76 -14.61
N ASP A 82 0.35 6.86 -14.37
CA ASP A 82 0.01 7.31 -13.02
C ASP A 82 -0.89 6.29 -12.31
N ALA A 83 -1.86 5.72 -13.05
CA ALA A 83 -2.70 4.67 -12.52
C ALA A 83 -1.92 3.39 -12.18
N LEU A 84 -0.88 3.03 -12.95
CA LEU A 84 0.03 1.92 -12.61
C LEU A 84 0.91 2.22 -11.40
N ILE A 85 1.44 3.44 -11.30
CA ILE A 85 2.30 3.87 -10.19
C ILE A 85 1.50 3.86 -8.90
N ILE A 86 0.33 4.50 -8.87
CA ILE A 86 -0.54 4.54 -7.70
C ILE A 86 -1.06 3.16 -7.35
N GLY A 87 -1.37 2.33 -8.34
CA GLY A 87 -1.70 0.91 -8.13
C GLY A 87 -0.57 0.15 -7.42
N THR A 88 0.67 0.40 -7.81
CA THR A 88 1.86 -0.25 -7.22
C THR A 88 2.14 0.28 -5.81
N VAL A 89 2.08 1.60 -5.60
CA VAL A 89 2.27 2.24 -4.28
C VAL A 89 1.22 1.77 -3.28
N SER A 90 -0.06 1.75 -3.70
CA SER A 90 -1.16 1.28 -2.87
C SER A 90 -1.09 -0.22 -2.58
N LEU A 91 -0.63 -1.05 -3.53
CA LEU A 91 -0.35 -2.47 -3.30
C LEU A 91 0.78 -2.67 -2.29
N ALA A 92 1.90 -1.94 -2.44
CA ALA A 92 3.00 -2.01 -1.48
C ALA A 92 2.55 -1.59 -0.07
N ALA A 93 1.79 -0.49 0.04
CA ALA A 93 1.24 -0.05 1.32
C ALA A 93 0.24 -1.04 1.92
N MET A 94 -0.60 -1.67 1.10
CA MET A 94 -1.51 -2.74 1.53
C MET A 94 -0.73 -3.93 2.08
N LEU A 95 0.30 -4.41 1.36
CA LEU A 95 1.12 -5.54 1.78
C LEU A 95 1.91 -5.24 3.05
N ILE A 96 2.58 -4.09 3.12
CA ILE A 96 3.32 -3.64 4.31
C ILE A 96 2.34 -3.49 5.49
N GLY A 97 1.19 -2.86 5.26
CA GLY A 97 0.14 -2.71 6.26
C GLY A 97 -0.38 -4.05 6.77
N PHE A 98 -0.52 -5.04 5.90
CA PHE A 98 -0.90 -6.39 6.28
C PHE A 98 0.20 -7.10 7.10
N MET A 99 1.44 -7.09 6.62
CA MET A 99 2.58 -7.77 7.25
C MET A 99 2.91 -7.18 8.62
N MET A 100 2.94 -5.84 8.72
CA MET A 100 3.28 -5.11 9.94
C MET A 100 2.05 -4.87 10.84
N LYS A 101 0.85 -5.28 10.41
CA LYS A 101 -0.44 -5.09 11.08
C LYS A 101 -0.85 -3.61 11.26
N TYR A 102 -0.47 -2.76 10.30
CA TYR A 102 -0.80 -1.35 10.27
C TYR A 102 -2.14 -1.14 9.57
N LYS A 103 -3.21 -1.05 10.36
CA LYS A 103 -4.59 -0.96 9.84
C LYS A 103 -4.79 0.19 8.85
N SER A 104 -4.19 1.35 9.12
CA SER A 104 -4.34 2.56 8.30
C SER A 104 -3.84 2.35 6.87
N TYR A 105 -2.62 1.83 6.72
CA TYR A 105 -2.02 1.55 5.41
C TYR A 105 -2.73 0.43 4.66
N PHE A 106 -3.18 -0.61 5.40
CA PHE A 106 -3.95 -1.68 4.80
C PHE A 106 -5.29 -1.19 4.23
N ILE A 107 -6.04 -0.42 5.02
CA ILE A 107 -7.37 0.07 4.62
C ILE A 107 -7.23 1.12 3.51
N ALA A 108 -6.35 2.11 3.68
CA ALA A 108 -6.15 3.16 2.68
C ALA A 108 -5.62 2.57 1.37
N GLY A 109 -4.59 1.71 1.42
CA GLY A 109 -4.07 1.03 0.23
C GLY A 109 -5.11 0.17 -0.47
N THR A 110 -5.89 -0.63 0.26
CA THR A 110 -6.99 -1.42 -0.33
C THR A 110 -8.04 -0.52 -0.97
N GLY A 111 -8.44 0.57 -0.29
CA GLY A 111 -9.40 1.54 -0.80
C GLY A 111 -8.92 2.21 -2.09
N THR A 112 -7.67 2.65 -2.12
CA THR A 112 -7.05 3.25 -3.30
C THR A 112 -6.96 2.27 -4.47
N ILE A 113 -6.57 1.00 -4.24
CA ILE A 113 -6.56 -0.02 -5.32
C ILE A 113 -7.96 -0.21 -5.89
N LEU A 114 -8.97 -0.38 -5.01
CA LEU A 114 -10.35 -0.58 -5.46
C LEU A 114 -10.87 0.63 -6.24
N PHE A 115 -10.59 1.84 -5.75
CA PHE A 115 -10.95 3.07 -6.43
C PHE A 115 -10.26 3.18 -7.79
N ASN A 116 -8.95 2.93 -7.84
CA ASN A 116 -8.17 2.98 -9.06
C ASN A 116 -8.69 1.99 -10.11
N ILE A 117 -8.92 0.72 -9.72
CA ILE A 117 -9.50 -0.29 -10.61
C ILE A 117 -10.89 0.15 -11.08
N TYR A 118 -11.76 0.61 -10.18
CA TYR A 118 -13.11 1.03 -10.52
C TYR A 118 -13.12 2.18 -11.53
N SER A 119 -12.39 3.26 -11.23
CA SER A 119 -12.31 4.45 -12.07
C SER A 119 -11.73 4.16 -13.45
N ASN A 120 -10.82 3.18 -13.53
CA ASN A 120 -10.09 2.87 -14.76
C ASN A 120 -10.56 1.59 -15.49
N THR A 121 -11.69 1.00 -15.09
CA THR A 121 -12.16 -0.32 -15.57
C THR A 121 -12.25 -0.42 -17.10
N THR A 122 -12.52 0.67 -17.81
CA THR A 122 -12.71 0.67 -19.28
C THR A 122 -11.46 1.07 -20.08
N SER A 123 -10.64 2.01 -19.61
CA SER A 123 -9.47 2.51 -20.37
C SER A 123 -8.21 1.66 -20.11
N MET A 124 -7.88 1.34 -18.85
CA MET A 124 -6.60 0.69 -18.54
C MET A 124 -6.49 -0.73 -19.09
N TRP A 125 -7.56 -1.53 -19.02
CA TRP A 125 -7.52 -2.93 -19.49
C TRP A 125 -7.43 -3.04 -21.03
N SER A 126 -7.79 -2.01 -21.78
CA SER A 126 -7.62 -2.03 -23.23
C SER A 126 -6.24 -1.54 -23.66
N GLU A 127 -5.57 -0.72 -22.85
CA GLU A 127 -4.30 -0.07 -23.19
C GLU A 127 -3.07 -0.82 -22.64
N MET A 128 -3.26 -1.73 -21.68
CA MET A 128 -2.16 -2.50 -21.10
C MET A 128 -1.53 -3.50 -22.10
N PRO A 129 -0.18 -3.55 -22.16
CA PRO A 129 0.52 -4.58 -22.92
C PRO A 129 0.19 -5.98 -22.42
N TRP A 130 0.01 -6.93 -23.35
CA TRP A 130 -0.41 -8.30 -23.02
C TRP A 130 0.53 -9.03 -22.04
N TRP A 131 1.83 -8.73 -22.08
CA TRP A 131 2.83 -9.35 -21.20
C TRP A 131 2.62 -8.98 -19.72
N LEU A 132 2.03 -7.82 -19.44
CA LEU A 132 1.78 -7.37 -18.07
C LEU A 132 0.72 -8.24 -17.39
N TYR A 133 -0.29 -8.70 -18.13
CA TYR A 133 -1.26 -9.68 -17.65
C TYR A 133 -0.60 -11.00 -17.24
N LEU A 134 0.40 -11.44 -18.00
CA LEU A 134 1.13 -12.68 -17.69
C LEU A 134 1.98 -12.52 -16.43
N ILE A 135 2.61 -11.36 -16.22
CA ILE A 135 3.37 -11.10 -15.00
C ILE A 135 2.44 -11.09 -13.78
N ILE A 136 1.31 -10.37 -13.85
CA ILE A 136 0.34 -10.30 -12.75
C ILE A 136 -0.19 -11.71 -12.42
N GLY A 137 -0.61 -12.46 -13.45
CA GLY A 137 -1.07 -13.84 -13.29
C GLY A 137 0.00 -14.76 -12.72
N GLY A 138 1.23 -14.67 -13.22
CA GLY A 138 2.37 -15.46 -12.76
C GLY A 138 2.72 -15.19 -11.30
N VAL A 139 2.84 -13.92 -10.91
CA VAL A 139 3.13 -13.52 -9.52
C VAL A 139 2.01 -13.97 -8.58
N LEU A 140 0.75 -13.84 -8.98
CA LEU A 140 -0.38 -14.34 -8.19
C LEU A 140 -0.32 -15.86 -8.00
N LEU A 141 -0.08 -16.61 -9.07
CA LEU A 141 0.04 -18.07 -8.99
C LEU A 141 1.20 -18.50 -8.08
N ILE A 142 2.36 -17.87 -8.24
CA ILE A 142 3.54 -18.13 -7.40
C ILE A 142 3.22 -17.79 -5.95
N GLY A 143 2.65 -16.61 -5.67
CA GLY A 143 2.31 -16.18 -4.32
C GLY A 143 1.32 -17.12 -3.63
N ILE A 144 0.28 -17.55 -4.35
CA ILE A 144 -0.70 -18.52 -3.84
C ILE A 144 -0.03 -19.86 -3.55
N ALA A 145 0.79 -20.37 -4.47
CA ALA A 145 1.50 -21.64 -4.29
C ALA A 145 2.47 -21.58 -3.09
N SER A 146 3.29 -20.53 -2.99
CA SER A 146 4.22 -20.30 -1.88
C SER A 146 3.49 -20.20 -0.54
N PHE A 147 2.35 -19.52 -0.48
CA PHE A 147 1.56 -19.43 0.75
C PHE A 147 1.00 -20.79 1.19
N PHE A 148 0.48 -21.59 0.24
CA PHE A 148 0.01 -22.94 0.53
C PHE A 148 1.15 -23.83 1.01
N GLU A 149 2.31 -23.77 0.37
CA GLU A 149 3.49 -24.54 0.74
C GLU A 149 4.02 -24.16 2.13
N TRP A 150 4.15 -22.86 2.41
CA TRP A 150 4.57 -22.38 3.73
C TRP A 150 3.62 -22.85 4.84
N LYS A 151 2.30 -22.80 4.60
CA LYS A 151 1.33 -23.33 5.57
C LYS A 151 1.38 -24.84 5.71
N LYS A 152 1.58 -25.57 4.60
CA LYS A 152 1.72 -27.03 4.59
C LYS A 152 2.88 -27.47 5.49
N GLN A 153 4.04 -26.82 5.33
CA GLN A 153 5.23 -27.07 6.13
C GLN A 153 5.05 -26.68 7.60
N LYS A 154 4.42 -25.53 7.89
CA LYS A 154 4.25 -25.04 9.26
C LYS A 154 3.29 -25.87 10.11
N ASP A 155 2.20 -26.37 9.52
CA ASP A 155 1.15 -27.10 10.25
C ASP A 155 1.31 -28.64 10.12
N ASN A 156 2.31 -29.17 9.40
CA ASN A 156 2.48 -30.60 9.05
C ASN A 156 1.20 -31.22 8.49
N ARG A 157 0.51 -30.50 7.59
CA ARG A 157 -0.82 -30.86 7.08
C ARG A 157 -0.81 -31.00 5.57
N THR A 158 -1.83 -31.68 5.04
CA THR A 158 -2.01 -31.82 3.59
C THR A 158 -2.68 -30.57 3.00
N SER A 159 -2.43 -30.24 1.73
CA SER A 159 -2.98 -29.03 1.07
C SER A 159 -4.52 -28.92 1.16
N LYS A 160 -5.24 -30.05 1.16
CA LYS A 160 -6.71 -30.09 1.34
C LYS A 160 -7.15 -29.62 2.72
N GLU A 161 -6.43 -30.01 3.78
CA GLU A 161 -6.74 -29.61 5.16
C GLU A 161 -6.44 -28.14 5.43
N VAL A 162 -5.42 -27.59 4.78
CA VAL A 162 -5.08 -26.16 4.84
C VAL A 162 -6.18 -25.32 4.18
N LEU A 163 -6.72 -25.78 3.04
CA LEU A 163 -7.80 -25.11 2.32
C LEU A 163 -9.09 -25.08 3.14
N GLU A 164 -9.53 -26.22 3.67
CA GLU A 164 -10.73 -26.34 4.52
C GLU A 164 -10.65 -25.45 5.77
N LYS A 165 -9.50 -25.46 6.47
CA LYS A 165 -9.28 -24.61 7.66
C LYS A 165 -9.28 -23.12 7.33
N ASN A 166 -8.71 -22.72 6.19
CA ASN A 166 -8.76 -21.32 5.73
C ASN A 166 -10.19 -20.90 5.37
N LYS A 167 -10.93 -21.74 4.65
CA LYS A 167 -12.33 -21.50 4.29
C LYS A 167 -13.20 -21.32 5.55
N GLN A 168 -13.02 -22.17 6.55
CA GLN A 168 -13.70 -22.04 7.84
C GLN A 168 -13.28 -20.79 8.61
N ARG A 169 -11.99 -20.42 8.60
CA ARG A 169 -11.52 -19.17 9.24
C ARG A 169 -12.13 -17.92 8.60
N ILE A 170 -12.19 -17.87 7.27
CA ILE A 170 -12.79 -16.75 6.53
C ILE A 170 -14.28 -16.68 6.83
N LYS A 171 -15.00 -17.80 6.76
CA LYS A 171 -16.43 -17.88 7.11
C LYS A 171 -16.70 -17.41 8.55
N ASN A 172 -15.90 -17.88 9.51
CA ASN A 172 -16.03 -17.49 10.91
C ASN A 172 -15.65 -16.03 11.16
N TRP A 173 -14.73 -15.46 10.39
CA TRP A 173 -14.38 -14.05 10.48
C TRP A 173 -15.52 -13.17 9.97
N PHE A 174 -16.16 -13.55 8.86
CA PHE A 174 -17.32 -12.84 8.30
C PHE A 174 -18.55 -12.92 9.21
N ASN A 175 -18.83 -14.09 9.80
CA ASN A 175 -19.96 -14.26 10.72
C ASN A 175 -19.83 -13.48 12.04
N ARG A 176 -18.63 -13.03 12.42
CA ARG A 176 -18.42 -12.18 13.61
C ARG A 176 -18.77 -10.71 13.37
N TRP A 177 -19.09 -10.35 12.13
CA TRP A 177 -19.45 -8.99 11.74
C TRP A 177 -20.98 -8.81 11.63
N ASN A 178 -21.74 -9.86 11.93
CA ASN A 178 -23.18 -9.86 12.09
C ASN A 178 -23.55 -9.96 13.56
#